data_AF-A0A496U0C8-F1
#
_entry.id   AF-A0A496U0C8-F1
#
_cell.length_a   1.000
_cell.length_b   1.000
_cell.length_c   1.000
_cell.angle_alpha   90.00
_cell.angle_beta   90.00
_cell.angle_gamma   90.00
#
_symmetry.space_group_name_H-M   'P 1'
#
loop_
_entity.id
_entity.type
_entity.pdbx_description
1 polymer ?
#
loop_
_entity_poly.entity_id
_entity_poly.type
_entity_poly.pdbx_seq_one_letter_code
_entity_poly.pdbx_strand_id
1 'polypeptide(L)'
;MFRFLSLNLDLERRIKMKVTKIIFLLVSFFALTRVYNSEICAQDYSIYSGEWTAVVDTTSASNPGDIGRNILKVILEVSPDGYVSGYYLPPTPCGSSISGFFSGNVVTTTGNNDYWHRTSDGKVVESCCTGTINITLTFLSSNYASGTFQAYSCLTTEPDGYRAGTITLWRCCDSANAEWHEIEFPNVHWWEPPRVLNIIEADSGERIELRWSDWGTRGYYRLDYYSPWGKIGRIGQCHFIHGCNIGKFFAPDNNQNGKPDCFLLIVWDSWDYGDDDDKDGYLDRYRHVYDVCRDKYSRSHFKYEYACGPPVSSYPNFCKSFCGDPPALSPNPVYWQIVDPALGPESEALFDELLLELEKFDPTEIVMGRCLVHHLCDMDLDGDCDLMDYHIVENAIGMCLNEDSYNLLADIDGDGCVTESDLKLLFPTIPGDLDGDGDIDRNDLNILLTYRNQPASECPECDIDGDGIITVLDARKLVLLCTRPRCATE
;
A
#
# COMPACT_ATOMS: atom_id res chain seq x y z
N MET A 1 -51.86 -74.39 -3.16
CA MET A 1 -51.73 -73.29 -2.18
C MET A 1 -50.28 -73.00 -1.76
N PHE A 2 -49.38 -74.00 -1.63
CA PHE A 2 -48.00 -73.79 -1.15
C PHE A 2 -47.00 -73.14 -2.13
N ARG A 3 -47.22 -73.15 -3.46
CA ARG A 3 -46.28 -72.52 -4.43
C ARG A 3 -46.39 -71.00 -4.52
N PHE A 4 -47.55 -70.41 -4.22
CA PHE A 4 -47.76 -68.95 -4.29
C PHE A 4 -47.17 -68.19 -3.08
N LEU A 5 -47.11 -68.82 -1.90
CA LEU A 5 -46.51 -68.22 -0.70
C LEU A 5 -44.98 -68.11 -0.78
N SER A 6 -44.29 -69.05 -1.44
CA SER A 6 -42.81 -69.00 -1.54
C SER A 6 -42.30 -67.91 -2.48
N LEU A 7 -43.06 -67.58 -3.54
CA LEU A 7 -42.71 -66.50 -4.48
C LEU A 7 -42.88 -65.11 -3.87
N ASN A 8 -43.91 -64.91 -3.04
CA ASN A 8 -44.12 -63.63 -2.34
C ASN A 8 -43.09 -63.37 -1.25
N LEU A 9 -42.66 -64.40 -0.51
CA LEU A 9 -41.61 -64.28 0.50
C LEU A 9 -40.23 -63.98 -0.12
N ASP A 10 -39.91 -64.53 -1.30
CA ASP A 10 -38.65 -64.24 -1.99
C ASP A 10 -38.65 -62.86 -2.68
N LEU A 11 -39.82 -62.40 -3.16
CA LEU A 11 -39.98 -61.05 -3.70
C LEU A 11 -39.89 -59.98 -2.60
N GLU A 12 -40.56 -60.18 -1.45
CA GLU A 12 -40.45 -59.28 -0.30
C GLU A 12 -39.02 -59.23 0.27
N ARG A 13 -38.30 -60.36 0.33
CA ARG A 13 -36.90 -60.38 0.76
C ARG A 13 -35.99 -59.65 -0.22
N ARG A 14 -36.20 -59.81 -1.53
CA ARG A 14 -35.40 -59.09 -2.55
C ARG A 14 -35.72 -57.60 -2.59
N ILE A 15 -36.98 -57.20 -2.37
CA ILE A 15 -37.38 -55.79 -2.26
C ILE A 15 -36.81 -55.20 -0.97
N LYS A 16 -36.93 -55.87 0.18
CA LYS A 16 -36.32 -55.41 1.44
C LYS A 16 -34.80 -55.30 1.33
N MET A 17 -34.08 -56.26 0.75
CA MET A 17 -32.63 -56.13 0.54
C MET A 17 -32.25 -55.00 -0.43
N LYS A 18 -33.02 -54.78 -1.51
CA LYS A 18 -32.79 -53.65 -2.42
C LYS A 18 -33.07 -52.32 -1.75
N VAL A 19 -34.15 -52.22 -0.97
CA VAL A 19 -34.50 -51.02 -0.20
C VAL A 19 -33.48 -50.78 0.91
N THR A 20 -33.01 -51.80 1.62
CA THR A 20 -31.94 -51.65 2.63
C THR A 20 -30.62 -51.27 1.99
N LYS A 21 -30.26 -51.80 0.80
CA LYS A 21 -29.07 -51.35 0.06
C LYS A 21 -29.22 -49.93 -0.48
N ILE A 22 -30.40 -49.53 -0.94
CA ILE A 22 -30.68 -48.16 -1.40
C ILE A 22 -30.70 -47.20 -0.22
N ILE A 23 -31.22 -47.58 0.94
CA ILE A 23 -31.17 -46.80 2.18
C ILE A 23 -29.73 -46.74 2.71
N PHE A 24 -28.94 -47.83 2.65
CA PHE A 24 -27.53 -47.77 3.02
C PHE A 24 -26.74 -46.91 2.04
N LEU A 25 -26.97 -47.02 0.72
CA LEU A 25 -26.37 -46.16 -0.27
C LEU A 25 -26.81 -44.71 -0.10
N LEU A 26 -28.08 -44.43 0.20
CA LEU A 26 -28.58 -43.08 0.49
C LEU A 26 -28.02 -42.55 1.81
N VAL A 27 -27.94 -43.34 2.88
CA VAL A 27 -27.34 -42.92 4.15
C VAL A 27 -25.83 -42.72 4.00
N SER A 28 -25.15 -43.54 3.20
CA SER A 28 -23.75 -43.36 2.83
C SER A 28 -23.57 -42.16 1.89
N PHE A 29 -24.50 -41.87 0.98
CA PHE A 29 -24.49 -40.70 0.10
C PHE A 29 -24.88 -39.42 0.86
N PHE A 30 -25.75 -39.51 1.88
CA PHE A 30 -26.09 -38.43 2.81
C PHE A 30 -24.97 -38.21 3.85
N ALA A 31 -24.24 -39.25 4.24
CA ALA A 31 -23.03 -39.14 5.04
C ALA A 31 -21.85 -38.60 4.20
N LEU A 32 -21.69 -39.05 2.95
CA LEU A 32 -20.70 -38.52 2.00
C LEU A 32 -21.05 -37.10 1.57
N THR A 33 -22.32 -36.71 1.42
CA THR A 33 -22.71 -35.31 1.16
C THR A 33 -22.69 -34.45 2.43
N ARG A 34 -22.83 -35.00 3.65
CA ARG A 34 -22.47 -34.26 4.88
C ARG A 34 -20.97 -34.05 5.01
N VAL A 35 -20.16 -35.01 4.57
CA VAL A 35 -18.69 -34.91 4.56
C VAL A 35 -18.19 -34.04 3.39
N TYR A 36 -18.89 -33.99 2.25
CA TYR A 36 -18.53 -33.13 1.10
C TYR A 36 -19.14 -31.72 1.12
N ASN A 37 -20.17 -31.45 1.94
CA ASN A 37 -20.75 -30.10 2.09
C ASN A 37 -20.30 -29.38 3.36
N SER A 38 -19.23 -29.84 4.02
CA SER A 38 -18.57 -29.10 5.12
C SER A 38 -17.20 -28.51 4.75
N GLU A 39 -16.81 -28.58 3.48
CA GLU A 39 -15.80 -27.67 2.90
C GLU A 39 -16.43 -26.35 2.42
N ILE A 40 -17.55 -25.93 3.02
CA ILE A 40 -17.78 -24.49 3.22
C ILE A 40 -16.74 -24.13 4.28
N CYS A 41 -15.63 -23.50 3.88
CA CYS A 41 -14.49 -23.09 4.71
C CYS A 41 -14.87 -23.06 6.19
N ALA A 42 -14.51 -24.09 6.96
CA ALA A 42 -14.63 -24.01 8.40
C ALA A 42 -13.78 -22.81 8.80
N GLN A 43 -14.47 -21.72 9.15
CA GLN A 43 -13.84 -20.45 9.48
C GLN A 43 -13.05 -20.71 10.76
N ASP A 44 -11.72 -20.71 10.68
CA ASP A 44 -10.88 -20.95 11.86
C ASP A 44 -10.82 -19.69 12.70
N TYR A 45 -11.69 -19.62 13.71
CA TYR A 45 -11.78 -18.48 14.61
C TYR A 45 -10.61 -18.41 15.61
N SER A 46 -9.77 -19.45 15.70
CA SER A 46 -8.67 -19.49 16.66
C SER A 46 -7.68 -18.33 16.50
N ILE A 47 -7.63 -17.74 15.30
CA ILE A 47 -6.80 -16.58 15.00
C ILE A 47 -7.16 -15.35 15.82
N TYR A 48 -8.33 -15.28 16.48
CA TYR A 48 -8.72 -14.17 17.37
C TYR A 48 -8.25 -14.34 18.82
N SER A 49 -7.66 -15.49 19.15
CA SER A 49 -7.07 -15.72 20.46
C SER A 49 -5.89 -14.78 20.70
N GLY A 50 -5.68 -14.39 21.96
CA GLY A 50 -4.54 -13.58 22.38
C GLY A 50 -4.94 -12.42 23.27
N GLU A 51 -3.97 -11.54 23.49
CA GLU A 51 -4.16 -10.31 24.27
C GLU A 51 -4.65 -9.18 23.37
N TRP A 52 -5.70 -8.50 23.83
CA TRP A 52 -6.34 -7.37 23.20
C TRP A 52 -6.32 -6.17 24.16
N THR A 53 -6.21 -4.98 23.60
CA THR A 53 -6.45 -3.73 24.30
C THR A 53 -7.87 -3.28 24.00
N ALA A 54 -8.67 -3.02 25.04
CA ALA A 54 -10.02 -2.51 24.94
C ALA A 54 -10.07 -1.04 25.34
N VAL A 55 -10.67 -0.19 24.51
CA VAL A 55 -11.21 1.10 24.95
C VAL A 55 -12.71 0.97 25.12
N VAL A 56 -13.17 1.38 26.30
CA VAL A 56 -14.57 1.39 26.67
C VAL A 56 -14.98 2.83 26.94
N ASP A 57 -15.91 3.33 26.14
CA ASP A 57 -16.52 4.65 26.32
C ASP A 57 -17.94 4.45 26.86
N THR A 58 -18.17 4.87 28.10
CA THR A 58 -19.47 4.72 28.76
C THR A 58 -20.35 5.93 28.53
N THR A 59 -21.62 5.72 28.17
CA THR A 59 -22.66 6.75 28.23
C THR A 59 -23.68 6.36 29.29
N SER A 60 -24.01 7.29 30.20
CA SER A 60 -25.06 7.06 31.19
C SER A 60 -26.39 7.59 30.65
N ALA A 61 -27.46 6.81 30.76
CA ALA A 61 -28.81 7.23 30.35
C ALA A 61 -29.38 8.33 31.27
N SER A 62 -28.99 8.32 32.56
CA SER A 62 -29.50 9.21 33.60
C SER A 62 -28.72 10.54 33.75
N ASN A 63 -27.46 10.59 33.31
CA ASN A 63 -26.60 11.77 33.34
C ASN A 63 -25.66 11.78 32.10
N PRO A 64 -26.00 12.53 31.04
CA PRO A 64 -25.18 12.64 29.83
C PRO A 64 -23.77 13.22 30.04
N GLY A 65 -23.48 13.76 31.23
CA GLY A 65 -22.17 14.32 31.61
C GLY A 65 -21.16 13.32 32.20
N ASP A 66 -21.59 12.11 32.57
CA ASP A 66 -20.70 11.05 33.08
C ASP A 66 -20.14 10.22 31.91
N ILE A 67 -19.30 10.86 31.10
CA ILE A 67 -18.52 10.16 30.06
C ILE A 67 -17.20 9.70 30.70
N GLY A 68 -17.06 8.38 30.82
CA GLY A 68 -15.83 7.74 31.30
C GLY A 68 -15.19 6.93 30.18
N ARG A 69 -13.95 7.29 29.82
CA ARG A 69 -13.11 6.49 28.92
C ARG A 69 -12.17 5.63 29.74
N ASN A 70 -12.26 4.32 29.58
CA ASN A 70 -11.41 3.34 30.27
C ASN A 70 -10.61 2.51 29.26
N ILE A 71 -9.36 2.21 29.61
CA ILE A 71 -8.49 1.31 28.83
C ILE A 71 -8.28 0.05 29.67
N LEU A 72 -8.62 -1.10 29.10
CA LEU A 72 -8.52 -2.41 29.74
C LEU A 72 -7.72 -3.37 28.86
N LYS A 73 -7.09 -4.37 29.46
CA LYS A 73 -6.58 -5.53 28.72
C LYS A 73 -7.62 -6.64 28.73
N VAL A 74 -7.82 -7.30 27.59
CA VAL A 74 -8.76 -8.42 27.41
C VAL A 74 -7.99 -9.58 26.82
N ILE A 75 -8.00 -10.73 27.47
CA ILE A 75 -7.41 -11.95 26.93
C ILE A 75 -8.56 -12.80 26.38
N LEU A 76 -8.50 -13.14 25.10
CA LEU A 76 -9.46 -14.01 24.42
C LEU A 76 -8.80 -15.36 24.13
N GLU A 77 -9.53 -16.44 24.40
CA GLU A 77 -9.25 -17.80 23.98
C GLU A 77 -10.42 -18.23 23.09
N VAL A 78 -10.12 -18.45 21.82
CA VAL A 78 -11.13 -18.74 20.79
C VAL A 78 -10.84 -20.12 20.21
N SER A 79 -11.83 -20.99 20.25
CA SER A 79 -11.72 -22.31 19.63
C SER A 79 -11.94 -22.23 18.11
N PRO A 80 -11.42 -23.18 17.32
CA PRO A 80 -11.63 -23.20 15.86
C PRO A 80 -13.10 -23.23 15.44
N ASP A 81 -14.00 -23.77 16.28
CA ASP A 81 -15.44 -23.82 16.04
C ASP A 81 -16.18 -22.54 16.44
N GLY A 82 -15.48 -21.52 16.96
CA GLY A 82 -16.04 -20.20 17.23
C GLY A 82 -16.56 -19.98 18.64
N TYR A 83 -16.26 -20.86 19.60
CA TYR A 83 -16.51 -20.58 21.01
C TYR A 83 -15.44 -19.63 21.55
N VAL A 84 -15.89 -18.58 22.23
CA VAL A 84 -15.02 -17.56 22.84
C VAL A 84 -15.12 -17.68 24.35
N SER A 85 -13.97 -17.76 25.01
CA SER A 85 -13.81 -17.51 26.44
C SER A 85 -12.73 -16.47 26.66
N GLY A 86 -12.77 -15.73 27.74
CA GLY A 86 -11.74 -14.71 27.99
C GLY A 86 -11.87 -14.03 29.32
N TYR A 87 -10.96 -13.10 29.60
CA TYR A 87 -11.02 -12.31 30.82
C TYR A 87 -10.39 -10.91 30.72
N TYR A 88 -10.86 -9.99 31.55
CA TYR A 88 -10.28 -8.65 31.70
C TYR A 88 -9.10 -8.63 32.68
N LEU A 89 -8.14 -7.74 32.43
CA LEU A 89 -7.03 -7.43 33.33
C LEU A 89 -7.02 -5.92 33.69
N PRO A 90 -6.81 -5.57 34.98
CA PRO A 90 -6.68 -6.48 36.13
C PRO A 90 -8.01 -7.17 36.48
N PRO A 91 -7.99 -8.36 37.11
CA PRO A 91 -9.20 -9.07 37.44
C PRO A 91 -10.02 -8.32 38.51
N THR A 92 -11.30 -8.16 38.22
CA THR A 92 -12.34 -7.61 39.10
C THR A 92 -12.67 -8.58 40.26
N PRO A 93 -12.92 -8.10 41.49
CA PRO A 93 -13.39 -8.94 42.61
C PRO A 93 -14.59 -9.85 42.31
N CYS A 94 -15.48 -9.47 41.39
CA CYS A 94 -16.63 -10.30 40.97
C CYS A 94 -16.34 -11.33 39.86
N GLY A 95 -15.08 -11.47 39.45
CA GLY A 95 -14.67 -12.29 38.31
C GLY A 95 -14.81 -11.53 37.00
N SER A 96 -13.90 -11.82 36.07
CA SER A 96 -13.68 -10.98 34.88
C SER A 96 -13.90 -11.76 33.60
N SER A 97 -14.65 -12.85 33.65
CA SER A 97 -14.80 -13.76 32.53
C SER A 97 -15.81 -13.26 31.51
N ILE A 98 -15.47 -13.42 30.24
CA ILE A 98 -16.39 -13.30 29.10
C ILE A 98 -16.51 -14.64 28.42
N SER A 99 -17.71 -14.95 27.95
CA SER A 99 -17.93 -16.11 27.09
C SER A 99 -19.01 -15.84 26.05
N GLY A 100 -18.88 -16.43 24.87
CA GLY A 100 -19.80 -16.24 23.77
C GLY A 100 -19.53 -17.19 22.60
N PHE A 101 -20.25 -16.97 21.50
CA PHE A 101 -20.09 -17.77 20.28
C PHE A 101 -20.14 -16.86 19.06
N PHE A 102 -19.29 -17.14 18.07
CA PHE A 102 -19.27 -16.42 16.80
C PHE A 102 -20.49 -16.77 15.92
N SER A 103 -21.10 -15.75 15.33
CA SER A 103 -22.10 -15.86 14.28
C SER A 103 -21.64 -15.01 13.09
N GLY A 104 -20.85 -15.61 12.20
CA GLY A 104 -20.11 -14.86 11.18
C GLY A 104 -19.00 -14.05 11.85
N ASN A 105 -18.90 -12.76 11.57
CA ASN A 105 -17.90 -11.89 12.19
C ASN A 105 -18.37 -11.22 13.50
N VAL A 106 -19.55 -11.59 14.02
CA VAL A 106 -20.11 -11.02 15.25
C VAL A 106 -20.03 -12.02 16.39
N VAL A 107 -19.57 -11.60 17.56
CA VAL A 107 -19.70 -12.35 18.81
C VAL A 107 -20.58 -11.58 19.79
N THR A 108 -21.57 -12.25 20.35
CA THR A 108 -22.28 -11.77 21.53
C THR A 108 -21.72 -12.50 22.74
N THR A 109 -21.01 -11.78 23.60
CA THR A 109 -20.48 -12.32 24.85
C THR A 109 -21.31 -11.83 26.03
N THR A 110 -21.39 -12.69 27.03
CA THR A 110 -21.89 -12.33 28.36
C THR A 110 -20.73 -12.36 29.35
N GLY A 111 -20.67 -11.36 30.23
CA GLY A 111 -19.67 -11.27 31.28
C GLY A 111 -20.23 -10.74 32.60
N ASN A 112 -19.42 -10.84 33.65
CA ASN A 112 -19.72 -10.31 34.98
C ASN A 112 -19.12 -8.90 35.14
N ASN A 113 -19.88 -7.95 35.71
CA ASN A 113 -19.39 -6.58 35.98
C ASN A 113 -19.09 -6.32 37.46
N ASP A 114 -18.12 -5.44 37.72
CA ASP A 114 -17.98 -4.70 38.98
C ASP A 114 -18.63 -3.31 38.84
N TYR A 115 -19.54 -2.97 39.76
CA TYR A 115 -19.90 -1.56 39.99
C TYR A 115 -19.30 -1.08 41.31
N TRP A 116 -18.58 0.04 41.26
CA TRP A 116 -18.12 0.78 42.43
C TRP A 116 -19.19 1.81 42.81
N HIS A 117 -20.03 1.51 43.80
CA HIS A 117 -21.03 2.47 44.30
C HIS A 117 -20.44 3.32 45.42
N ARG A 118 -20.57 4.66 45.41
CA ARG A 118 -20.37 5.46 46.63
C ARG A 118 -21.70 5.56 47.36
N THR A 119 -21.75 5.09 48.62
CA THR A 119 -22.90 5.38 49.50
C THR A 119 -23.11 6.90 49.67
N SER A 120 -24.32 7.32 50.02
CA SER A 120 -24.73 8.73 50.17
C SER A 120 -23.95 9.53 51.22
N ASP A 121 -23.17 8.86 52.07
CA ASP A 121 -22.24 9.40 53.06
C ASP A 121 -20.76 9.40 52.58
N GLY A 122 -20.51 8.97 51.33
CA GLY A 122 -19.20 9.00 50.67
C GLY A 122 -18.16 8.02 51.24
N LYS A 123 -18.56 7.07 52.10
CA LYS A 123 -17.63 6.28 52.91
C LYS A 123 -17.53 4.79 52.59
N VAL A 124 -18.52 4.18 51.93
CA VAL A 124 -18.47 2.75 51.62
C VAL A 124 -18.61 2.53 50.13
N VAL A 125 -17.69 1.73 49.58
CA VAL A 125 -17.84 1.12 48.26
C VAL A 125 -18.37 -0.29 48.43
N GLU A 126 -19.63 -0.51 48.08
CA GLU A 126 -20.19 -1.86 47.97
C GLU A 126 -20.03 -2.34 46.51
N SER A 127 -19.33 -3.45 46.33
CA SER A 127 -19.18 -4.15 45.06
C SER A 127 -20.32 -5.16 44.90
N CYS A 128 -21.18 -4.99 43.90
CA CYS A 128 -22.28 -5.91 43.63
C CYS A 128 -21.93 -6.85 42.45
N CYS A 129 -21.84 -8.15 42.72
CA CYS A 129 -21.46 -9.17 41.74
C CYS A 129 -22.63 -9.80 40.95
N THR A 130 -23.71 -9.04 40.67
CA THR A 130 -24.93 -9.59 40.07
C THR A 130 -25.31 -8.98 38.72
N GLY A 131 -24.46 -8.10 38.17
CA GLY A 131 -24.71 -7.46 36.87
C GLY A 131 -24.18 -8.31 35.71
N THR A 132 -25.05 -8.63 34.75
CA THR A 132 -24.64 -9.16 33.45
C THR A 132 -24.24 -8.01 32.53
N ILE A 133 -23.11 -8.14 31.85
CA ILE A 133 -22.76 -7.30 30.69
C ILE A 133 -23.02 -8.13 29.44
N ASN A 134 -23.84 -7.60 28.54
CA ASN A 134 -23.94 -8.10 27.18
C ASN A 134 -23.02 -7.26 26.31
N ILE A 135 -22.10 -7.90 25.61
CA ILE A 135 -21.18 -7.22 24.70
C ILE A 135 -21.36 -7.84 23.34
N THR A 136 -21.70 -7.02 22.36
CA THR A 136 -21.75 -7.42 20.96
C THR A 136 -20.54 -6.81 20.27
N LEU A 137 -19.62 -7.65 19.82
CA LEU A 137 -18.42 -7.24 19.08
C LEU A 137 -18.54 -7.71 17.65
N THR A 138 -18.27 -6.82 16.71
CA THR A 138 -18.10 -7.12 15.30
C THR A 138 -16.62 -7.04 14.98
N PHE A 139 -16.02 -8.17 14.59
CA PHE A 139 -14.66 -8.23 14.11
C PHE A 139 -14.62 -7.73 12.67
N LEU A 140 -13.93 -6.62 12.44
CA LEU A 140 -13.75 -6.04 11.11
C LEU A 140 -12.47 -6.55 10.46
N SER A 141 -11.47 -6.91 11.28
CA SER A 141 -10.22 -7.53 10.85
C SER A 141 -9.73 -8.54 11.89
N SER A 142 -8.61 -9.19 11.61
CA SER A 142 -7.89 -10.03 12.58
C SER A 142 -7.45 -9.24 13.82
N ASN A 143 -7.21 -7.93 13.69
CA ASN A 143 -6.59 -7.13 14.75
C ASN A 143 -7.50 -6.06 15.33
N TYR A 144 -8.74 -5.93 14.84
CA TYR A 144 -9.68 -4.93 15.29
C TYR A 144 -11.11 -5.46 15.36
N ALA A 145 -11.77 -5.16 16.47
CA ALA A 145 -13.20 -5.37 16.64
C ALA A 145 -13.83 -4.15 17.29
N SER A 146 -15.04 -3.81 16.89
CA SER A 146 -15.80 -2.73 17.49
C SER A 146 -17.21 -3.18 17.79
N GLY A 147 -17.85 -2.52 18.74
CA GLY A 147 -19.19 -2.89 19.10
C GLY A 147 -19.76 -2.09 20.25
N THR A 148 -20.81 -2.66 20.83
CA THR A 148 -21.55 -2.03 21.90
C THR A 148 -21.63 -2.96 23.09
N PHE A 149 -21.73 -2.37 24.28
CA PHE A 149 -22.04 -3.12 25.49
C PHE A 149 -23.25 -2.52 26.19
N GLN A 150 -23.95 -3.38 26.91
CA GLN A 150 -25.03 -3.02 27.82
C GLN A 150 -24.79 -3.72 29.16
N ALA A 151 -24.56 -2.95 30.21
CA ALA A 151 -24.33 -3.43 31.56
C ALA A 151 -25.51 -3.07 32.45
N TYR A 152 -26.18 -4.07 33.02
CA TYR A 152 -27.31 -3.84 33.93
C TYR A 152 -26.81 -3.39 35.32
N SER A 153 -27.48 -2.38 35.88
CA SER A 153 -27.23 -1.89 37.24
C SER A 153 -27.83 -2.85 38.27
N CYS A 154 -27.12 -3.04 39.39
CA CYS A 154 -27.60 -3.80 40.55
C CYS A 154 -28.59 -3.02 41.42
N LEU A 155 -28.78 -1.71 41.20
CA LEU A 155 -29.67 -0.87 42.00
C LEU A 155 -30.97 -0.58 41.25
N THR A 156 -32.07 -1.10 41.79
CA THR A 156 -33.44 -0.92 41.28
C THR A 156 -34.01 0.49 41.47
N THR A 157 -33.18 1.48 41.81
CA THR A 157 -33.60 2.85 42.17
C THR A 157 -33.16 3.92 41.17
N GLU A 158 -32.34 3.59 40.17
CA GLU A 158 -32.09 4.45 39.02
C GLU A 158 -33.26 4.29 38.02
N PRO A 159 -33.83 5.38 37.46
CA PRO A 159 -34.93 5.29 36.50
C PRO A 159 -34.58 4.48 35.24
N ASP A 160 -33.29 4.38 34.91
CA ASP A 160 -32.75 3.65 33.77
C ASP A 160 -31.72 2.62 34.25
N GLY A 161 -32.16 1.38 34.48
CA GLY A 161 -31.39 0.32 35.13
C GLY A 161 -30.22 -0.29 34.32
N TYR A 162 -29.65 0.40 33.34
CA TYR A 162 -28.47 -0.06 32.59
C TYR A 162 -27.57 1.09 32.11
N ARG A 163 -26.26 0.83 32.04
CA ARG A 163 -25.31 1.68 31.28
C ARG A 163 -25.03 1.02 29.94
N ALA A 164 -24.96 1.83 28.90
CA ALA A 164 -24.57 1.38 27.57
C ALA A 164 -23.31 2.14 27.14
N GLY A 165 -22.70 1.67 26.07
CA GLY A 165 -21.55 2.36 25.51
C GLY A 165 -20.96 1.61 24.34
N THR A 166 -19.85 2.15 23.85
CA THR A 166 -19.08 1.56 22.76
C THR A 166 -17.83 0.90 23.32
N ILE A 167 -17.48 -0.23 22.73
CA ILE A 167 -16.23 -0.92 23.01
C ILE A 167 -15.47 -1.07 21.69
N THR A 168 -14.18 -0.77 21.75
CA THR A 168 -13.24 -1.02 20.65
C THR A 168 -12.11 -1.87 21.17
N LEU A 169 -11.86 -2.98 20.49
CA LEU A 169 -10.78 -3.91 20.75
C LEU A 169 -9.78 -3.80 19.63
N TRP A 170 -8.51 -3.76 20.01
CA TRP A 170 -7.44 -3.92 19.04
C TRP A 170 -6.30 -4.75 19.63
N ARG A 171 -5.58 -5.45 18.77
CA ARG A 171 -4.38 -6.18 19.15
C ARG A 171 -3.24 -5.79 18.23
N CYS A 172 -2.05 -5.78 18.82
CA CYS A 172 -0.82 -5.46 18.10
C CYS A 172 0.11 -6.65 18.23
N CYS A 173 0.86 -6.92 17.17
CA CYS A 173 1.91 -7.92 17.24
C CYS A 173 3.05 -7.49 18.16
N ASP A 174 3.86 -8.49 18.56
CA ASP A 174 5.09 -8.22 19.29
C ASP A 174 6.06 -7.42 18.42
N SER A 175 6.39 -6.20 18.85
CA SER A 175 7.27 -5.29 18.14
C SER A 175 8.74 -5.38 18.56
N ALA A 176 9.12 -6.37 19.39
CA ALA A 176 10.46 -6.48 19.98
C ALA A 176 11.60 -6.45 18.94
N ASN A 177 11.39 -7.02 17.75
CA ASN A 177 12.36 -7.05 16.65
C ASN A 177 11.79 -6.44 15.35
N ALA A 178 10.86 -5.50 15.47
CA ALA A 178 10.29 -4.88 14.28
C ALA A 178 11.26 -3.89 13.60
N GLU A 179 11.36 -3.99 12.28
CA GLU A 179 12.22 -3.15 11.45
C GLU A 179 11.43 -2.53 10.29
N TRP A 180 12.00 -1.47 9.70
CA TRP A 180 11.44 -0.83 8.51
C TRP A 180 11.93 -1.54 7.26
N HIS A 181 10.99 -1.89 6.39
CA HIS A 181 11.25 -2.49 5.10
C HIS A 181 10.65 -1.60 4.00
N GLU A 182 11.40 -1.42 2.92
CA GLU A 182 10.95 -0.68 1.76
C GLU A 182 10.14 -1.59 0.83
N ILE A 183 9.13 -1.01 0.18
CA ILE A 183 8.34 -1.66 -0.85
C ILE A 183 8.99 -1.32 -2.19
N GLU A 184 9.43 -2.35 -2.92
CA GLU A 184 10.01 -2.15 -4.24
C GLU A 184 8.93 -1.84 -5.28
N PHE A 185 9.16 -0.78 -6.05
CA PHE A 185 8.31 -0.35 -7.16
C PHE A 185 8.97 -0.78 -8.48
N PRO A 186 8.46 -1.82 -9.17
CA PRO A 186 9.02 -2.20 -10.45
C PRO A 186 8.67 -1.17 -11.52
N ASN A 187 9.54 -1.01 -12.51
CA ASN A 187 9.23 -0.17 -13.68
C ASN A 187 8.08 -0.78 -14.49
N VAL A 188 7.05 0.03 -14.74
CA VAL A 188 5.88 -0.34 -15.53
C VAL A 188 5.62 0.76 -16.55
N HIS A 189 5.43 0.38 -17.81
CA HIS A 189 5.09 1.36 -18.84
C HIS A 189 3.60 1.75 -18.76
N TRP A 190 3.29 2.99 -19.13
CA TRP A 190 1.93 3.54 -19.00
C TRP A 190 0.87 2.78 -19.83
N TRP A 191 1.27 2.11 -20.92
CA TRP A 191 0.40 1.28 -21.75
C TRP A 191 0.21 -0.15 -21.24
N GLU A 192 0.88 -0.55 -20.16
CA GLU A 192 0.71 -1.89 -19.62
C GLU A 192 -0.67 -2.06 -18.96
N PRO A 193 -1.32 -3.22 -19.15
CA PRO A 193 -2.63 -3.47 -18.57
C PRO A 193 -2.57 -3.58 -17.04
N PRO A 194 -3.66 -3.26 -16.33
CA PRO A 194 -3.73 -3.38 -14.88
C PRO A 194 -3.35 -4.78 -14.40
N ARG A 195 -2.44 -4.85 -13.42
CA ARG A 195 -1.96 -6.11 -12.85
C ARG A 195 -1.41 -5.92 -11.44
N VAL A 196 -1.31 -7.02 -10.71
CA VAL A 196 -0.56 -7.05 -9.44
C VAL A 196 0.93 -7.10 -9.76
N LEU A 197 1.71 -6.23 -9.13
CA LEU A 197 3.14 -6.08 -9.35
C LEU A 197 3.95 -6.79 -8.29
N ASN A 198 3.55 -6.65 -7.02
CA ASN A 198 4.24 -7.25 -5.90
C ASN A 198 3.22 -7.65 -4.82
N ILE A 199 3.47 -8.77 -4.15
CA ILE A 199 2.65 -9.28 -3.05
C ILE A 199 3.60 -9.59 -1.88
N ILE A 200 3.38 -8.94 -0.75
CA ILE A 200 4.14 -9.19 0.48
C ILE A 200 3.18 -9.80 1.48
N GLU A 201 3.41 -11.08 1.81
CA GLU A 201 2.58 -11.86 2.74
C GLU A 201 3.27 -12.00 4.09
N ALA A 202 2.48 -11.88 5.15
CA ALA A 202 2.90 -12.10 6.52
C ALA A 202 2.44 -13.47 7.04
N ASP A 203 3.14 -14.02 8.04
CA ASP A 203 2.78 -15.31 8.66
C ASP A 203 1.43 -15.27 9.39
N SER A 204 0.97 -14.07 9.76
CA SER A 204 -0.39 -13.82 10.26
C SER A 204 -1.50 -14.09 9.24
N GLY A 205 -1.16 -14.24 7.95
CA GLY A 205 -2.09 -14.32 6.82
C GLY A 205 -2.49 -12.95 6.25
N GLU A 206 -1.95 -11.86 6.79
CA GLU A 206 -2.09 -10.52 6.21
C GLU A 206 -1.24 -10.41 4.95
N ARG A 207 -1.63 -9.54 4.02
CA ARG A 207 -0.78 -9.20 2.88
C ARG A 207 -1.04 -7.79 2.36
N ILE A 208 -0.01 -7.21 1.77
CA ILE A 208 -0.09 -5.99 0.98
C ILE A 208 0.16 -6.33 -0.50
N GLU A 209 -0.66 -5.75 -1.37
CA GLU A 209 -0.53 -5.91 -2.82
C GLU A 209 -0.24 -4.56 -3.45
N LEU A 210 0.94 -4.44 -4.07
CA LEU A 210 1.27 -3.33 -4.96
C LEU A 210 0.69 -3.63 -6.34
N ARG A 211 -0.09 -2.72 -6.87
CA ARG A 211 -0.81 -2.90 -8.13
C ARG A 211 -0.55 -1.76 -9.09
N TRP A 212 -0.42 -2.12 -10.35
CA TRP A 212 -0.60 -1.21 -11.47
C TRP A 212 -2.09 -1.19 -11.80
N SER A 213 -2.74 -0.04 -11.63
CA SER A 213 -4.14 0.17 -11.97
C SER A 213 -4.24 1.14 -13.14
N ASP A 214 -5.35 1.09 -13.86
CA ASP A 214 -5.71 2.14 -14.80
C ASP A 214 -6.81 3.03 -14.23
N TRP A 215 -6.86 4.26 -14.73
CA TRP A 215 -8.01 5.14 -14.67
C TRP A 215 -8.15 5.76 -16.05
N GLY A 216 -8.99 5.17 -16.89
CA GLY A 216 -9.21 5.66 -18.26
C GLY A 216 -8.00 5.40 -19.16
N THR A 217 -7.28 6.45 -19.56
CA THR A 217 -6.13 6.38 -20.48
C THR A 217 -4.77 6.35 -19.77
N ARG A 218 -4.74 6.44 -18.44
CA ARG A 218 -3.52 6.51 -17.64
C ARG A 218 -3.44 5.35 -16.66
N GLY A 219 -2.23 4.85 -16.41
CA GLY A 219 -1.99 3.91 -15.33
C GLY A 219 -1.28 4.57 -14.15
N TYR A 220 -1.46 4.02 -12.95
CA TYR A 220 -0.89 4.52 -11.71
C TYR A 220 -0.62 3.38 -10.71
N TYR A 221 0.26 3.61 -9.75
CA TYR A 221 0.50 2.67 -8.66
C TYR A 221 -0.51 2.87 -7.52
N ARG A 222 -0.96 1.74 -6.98
CA ARG A 222 -1.87 1.66 -5.84
C ARG A 222 -1.43 0.56 -4.90
N LEU A 223 -1.55 0.80 -3.59
CA LEU A 223 -1.29 -0.19 -2.54
C LEU A 223 -2.61 -0.61 -1.87
N ASP A 224 -2.90 -1.90 -1.90
CA ASP A 224 -4.06 -2.51 -1.26
C ASP A 224 -3.65 -3.35 -0.05
N TYR A 225 -4.42 -3.26 1.03
CA TYR A 225 -4.25 -4.08 2.23
C TYR A 225 -5.31 -5.17 2.35
N TYR A 226 -4.86 -6.36 2.72
CA TYR A 226 -5.69 -7.54 2.95
C TYR A 226 -5.42 -8.10 4.34
N SER A 227 -6.49 -8.27 5.10
CA SER A 227 -6.48 -9.11 6.30
C SER A 227 -6.52 -10.59 5.91
N PRO A 228 -6.32 -11.49 6.90
CA PRO A 228 -6.54 -12.93 6.71
C PRO A 228 -7.98 -13.26 6.24
N TRP A 229 -8.92 -12.33 6.42
CA TRP A 229 -10.33 -12.47 6.06
C TRP A 229 -10.69 -11.90 4.68
N GLY A 230 -9.75 -11.24 4.02
CA GLY A 230 -9.95 -10.61 2.72
C GLY A 230 -9.55 -9.15 2.66
N LYS A 231 -9.87 -8.51 1.53
CA LYS A 231 -9.50 -7.12 1.24
C LYS A 231 -10.19 -6.17 2.21
N ILE A 232 -9.42 -5.31 2.85
CA ILE A 232 -9.97 -4.26 3.72
C ILE A 232 -10.11 -2.94 2.95
N GLY A 233 -9.08 -2.55 2.17
CA GLY A 233 -9.16 -1.31 1.38
C GLY A 233 -7.81 -0.88 0.79
N ARG A 234 -7.87 0.22 0.01
CA ARG A 234 -6.70 0.97 -0.47
C ARG A 234 -6.03 1.67 0.70
N ILE A 235 -4.71 1.61 0.77
CA ILE A 235 -3.91 2.27 1.82
C ILE A 235 -2.81 3.18 1.25
N GLY A 236 -2.72 3.29 -0.07
CA GLY A 236 -1.85 4.22 -0.78
C GLY A 236 -2.19 4.29 -2.27
N GLN A 237 -1.90 5.42 -2.90
CA GLN A 237 -1.94 5.61 -4.35
C GLN A 237 -1.06 6.80 -4.76
N CYS A 238 -0.63 6.83 -6.02
CA CYS A 238 0.01 8.00 -6.60
C CYS A 238 -0.87 9.25 -6.44
N HIS A 239 -0.28 10.36 -6.00
CA HIS A 239 -0.99 11.64 -5.85
C HIS A 239 -0.65 12.71 -6.86
N PHE A 240 0.51 12.60 -7.50
CA PHE A 240 1.03 13.63 -8.40
C PHE A 240 1.27 13.03 -9.77
N ILE A 241 1.49 13.88 -10.77
CA ILE A 241 1.86 13.46 -12.13
C ILE A 241 3.39 13.40 -12.25
N HIS A 242 4.09 14.31 -11.57
CA HIS A 242 5.54 14.54 -11.66
C HIS A 242 6.30 14.40 -10.32
N GLY A 243 5.90 13.44 -9.48
CA GLY A 243 6.44 13.27 -8.12
C GLY A 243 7.30 12.03 -7.87
N CYS A 244 7.38 11.62 -6.61
CA CYS A 244 7.96 10.34 -6.21
C CYS A 244 7.14 9.61 -5.14
N ASN A 245 7.02 8.28 -5.27
CA ASN A 245 6.32 7.44 -4.29
C ASN A 245 7.34 6.61 -3.49
N ILE A 246 7.18 6.62 -2.17
CA ILE A 246 7.95 5.82 -1.23
C ILE A 246 6.97 4.97 -0.43
N GLY A 247 7.08 3.67 -0.58
CA GLY A 247 6.32 2.69 0.20
C GLY A 247 7.23 2.04 1.23
N LYS A 248 6.80 1.97 2.49
CA LYS A 248 7.51 1.22 3.52
C LYS A 248 6.55 0.64 4.55
N PHE A 249 6.93 -0.47 5.15
CA PHE A 249 6.18 -1.09 6.23
C PHE A 249 7.09 -1.40 7.41
N PHE A 250 6.51 -1.39 8.60
CA PHE A 250 7.16 -1.73 9.85
C PHE A 250 6.62 -3.09 10.30
N ALA A 251 7.50 -4.07 10.42
CA ALA A 251 7.12 -5.43 10.76
C ALA A 251 8.26 -6.19 11.47
N PRO A 252 7.94 -7.09 12.41
CA PRO A 252 8.89 -8.04 12.98
C PRO A 252 9.03 -9.30 12.12
N ASP A 253 10.20 -9.92 12.19
CA ASP A 253 10.46 -11.30 11.73
C ASP A 253 11.13 -12.07 12.89
N ASN A 254 10.34 -12.44 13.89
CA ASN A 254 10.87 -13.08 15.11
C ASN A 254 11.30 -14.52 14.86
N ASN A 255 10.73 -15.16 13.85
CA ASN A 255 11.03 -16.54 13.49
C ASN A 255 12.19 -16.67 12.47
N GLN A 256 12.67 -15.52 11.93
CA GLN A 256 13.80 -15.38 11.03
C GLN A 256 13.63 -16.17 9.72
N ASN A 257 12.40 -16.26 9.20
CA ASN A 257 12.11 -16.92 7.93
C ASN A 257 12.17 -15.98 6.72
N GLY A 258 12.47 -14.69 6.94
CA GLY A 258 12.51 -13.66 5.91
C GLY A 258 11.13 -13.14 5.50
N LYS A 259 10.07 -13.52 6.21
CA LYS A 259 8.71 -12.99 6.06
C LYS A 259 8.32 -12.21 7.31
N PRO A 260 7.57 -11.11 7.15
CA PRO A 260 6.93 -10.46 8.29
C PRO A 260 6.08 -11.47 9.08
N ASP A 261 6.16 -11.48 10.40
CA ASP A 261 5.18 -12.20 11.22
C ASP A 261 3.79 -11.56 11.03
N CYS A 262 3.76 -10.23 10.89
CA CYS A 262 2.57 -9.40 10.68
C CYS A 262 2.98 -7.94 10.40
N PHE A 263 2.04 -7.11 9.97
CA PHE A 263 2.29 -5.68 9.75
C PHE A 263 1.89 -4.87 10.99
N LEU A 264 2.75 -3.93 11.41
CA LEU A 264 2.44 -3.00 12.50
C LEU A 264 1.99 -1.65 11.96
N LEU A 265 2.71 -1.15 10.96
CA LEU A 265 2.49 0.18 10.38
C LEU A 265 2.87 0.14 8.90
N ILE A 266 2.03 0.67 8.04
CA ILE A 266 2.33 0.80 6.61
C ILE A 266 2.26 2.28 6.25
N VAL A 267 3.27 2.76 5.53
CA VAL A 267 3.39 4.15 5.11
C VAL A 267 3.57 4.20 3.61
N TRP A 268 2.75 5.02 2.96
CA TRP A 268 2.93 5.44 1.59
C TRP A 268 3.12 6.96 1.58
N ASP A 269 4.23 7.41 1.02
CA ASP A 269 4.57 8.82 0.89
C ASP A 269 4.62 9.17 -0.59
N SER A 270 3.83 10.14 -1.01
CA SER A 270 3.90 10.74 -2.33
C SER A 270 4.42 12.15 -2.17
N TRP A 271 5.50 12.48 -2.85
CA TRP A 271 6.07 13.83 -2.90
C TRP A 271 5.87 14.39 -4.28
N ASP A 272 5.48 15.65 -4.37
CA ASP A 272 5.43 16.41 -5.61
C ASP A 272 6.74 17.13 -5.81
N TYR A 273 7.30 17.02 -7.01
CA TYR A 273 8.57 17.64 -7.37
C TYR A 273 8.44 18.47 -8.66
N GLY A 274 7.22 18.83 -9.07
CA GLY A 274 6.95 19.65 -10.26
C GLY A 274 6.53 21.09 -9.97
N ASP A 275 6.49 21.91 -11.03
CA ASP A 275 5.83 23.22 -11.09
C ASP A 275 4.38 23.04 -11.61
N ASP A 276 3.58 22.16 -10.99
CA ASP A 276 2.31 21.67 -11.57
C ASP A 276 1.04 22.26 -10.95
N ASP A 277 1.09 23.36 -10.19
CA ASP A 277 -0.11 24.14 -9.90
C ASP A 277 0.01 25.58 -10.44
N ASP A 278 -1.06 26.05 -11.10
CA ASP A 278 -1.25 27.43 -11.63
C ASP A 278 -1.12 28.55 -10.54
N LYS A 279 -0.67 28.17 -9.34
CA LYS A 279 -0.12 28.89 -8.19
C LYS A 279 0.26 27.80 -7.16
N ASP A 280 1.54 27.51 -6.94
CA ASP A 280 2.31 27.86 -5.74
C ASP A 280 3.70 27.18 -5.77
N GLY A 281 4.79 27.90 -5.47
CA GLY A 281 6.16 27.37 -5.41
C GLY A 281 6.47 26.57 -4.13
N TYR A 282 5.62 25.61 -3.74
CA TYR A 282 5.81 24.77 -2.56
C TYR A 282 6.00 23.30 -2.92
N LEU A 283 6.74 22.59 -2.06
CA LEU A 283 6.93 21.16 -2.10
C LEU A 283 5.75 20.46 -1.41
N ASP A 284 4.87 19.84 -2.18
CA ASP A 284 3.70 19.14 -1.67
C ASP A 284 4.02 17.68 -1.33
N ARG A 285 3.45 17.19 -0.22
CA ARG A 285 3.65 15.81 0.26
C ARG A 285 2.34 15.24 0.79
N TYR A 286 1.89 14.16 0.17
CA TYR A 286 0.80 13.33 0.68
C TYR A 286 1.33 12.07 1.33
N ARG A 287 1.11 11.97 2.64
CA ARG A 287 1.50 10.81 3.43
C ARG A 287 0.28 10.04 3.90
N HIS A 288 0.19 8.79 3.49
CA HIS A 288 -0.78 7.81 3.95
C HIS A 288 -0.12 6.94 4.99
N VAL A 289 -0.78 6.77 6.13
CA VAL A 289 -0.31 5.94 7.22
C VAL A 289 -1.47 5.04 7.62
N TYR A 290 -1.25 3.74 7.50
CA TYR A 290 -2.15 2.74 8.04
C TYR A 290 -1.51 2.06 9.24
N ASP A 291 -2.03 2.39 10.42
CA ASP A 291 -1.72 1.73 11.68
C ASP A 291 -2.56 0.47 11.78
N VAL A 292 -1.94 -0.65 11.42
CA VAL A 292 -2.58 -1.97 11.36
C VAL A 292 -3.04 -2.41 12.75
N CYS A 293 -2.25 -2.07 13.77
CA CYS A 293 -2.55 -2.41 15.15
C CYS A 293 -3.79 -1.70 15.71
N ARG A 294 -4.14 -0.52 15.17
CA ARG A 294 -5.31 0.26 15.60
C ARG A 294 -6.42 0.29 14.56
N ASP A 295 -6.22 -0.38 13.43
CA ASP A 295 -7.04 -0.28 12.23
C ASP A 295 -7.35 1.19 11.87
N LYS A 296 -6.34 2.03 12.01
CA LYS A 296 -6.45 3.47 11.84
C LYS A 296 -5.72 3.88 10.57
N TYR A 297 -6.46 4.39 9.62
CA TYR A 297 -5.91 5.00 8.43
C TYR A 297 -5.92 6.53 8.56
N SER A 298 -4.81 7.15 8.19
CA SER A 298 -4.59 8.59 8.25
C SER A 298 -3.99 9.06 6.93
N ARG A 299 -4.57 10.12 6.35
CA ARG A 299 -3.99 10.85 5.22
C ARG A 299 -3.54 12.21 5.71
N SER A 300 -2.28 12.54 5.45
CA SER A 300 -1.70 13.83 5.75
C SER A 300 -1.29 14.53 4.47
N HIS A 301 -1.61 15.80 4.33
CA HIS A 301 -1.13 16.69 3.28
C HIS A 301 -0.22 17.72 3.94
N PHE A 302 1.01 17.85 3.46
CA PHE A 302 1.98 18.84 3.92
C PHE A 302 2.45 19.68 2.74
N LYS A 303 2.62 20.99 2.96
CA LYS A 303 3.29 21.91 2.01
C LYS A 303 4.56 22.46 2.65
N TYR A 304 5.69 22.39 1.97
CA TYR A 304 6.98 22.89 2.43
C TYR A 304 7.55 23.95 1.49
N GLU A 305 8.38 24.86 1.98
CA GLU A 305 9.18 25.73 1.11
C GLU A 305 10.39 24.96 0.57
N TYR A 306 10.72 25.10 -0.72
CA TYR A 306 11.85 24.42 -1.34
C TYR A 306 13.19 24.92 -0.81
N ALA A 307 14.04 24.00 -0.35
CA ALA A 307 15.44 24.28 0.02
C ALA A 307 16.26 24.84 -1.15
N CYS A 308 16.05 24.32 -2.37
CA CYS A 308 16.91 24.58 -3.51
C CYS A 308 16.29 24.24 -4.87
N GLY A 309 14.97 24.44 -5.02
CA GLY A 309 14.22 24.02 -6.21
C GLY A 309 13.80 22.54 -6.15
N PRO A 310 13.00 22.08 -7.14
CA PRO A 310 12.50 20.71 -7.18
C PRO A 310 13.62 19.69 -7.36
N PRO A 311 13.62 18.56 -6.62
CA PRO A 311 14.63 17.50 -6.79
C PRO A 311 14.42 16.71 -8.09
N VAL A 312 15.52 16.31 -8.72
CA VAL A 312 15.52 15.51 -9.96
C VAL A 312 15.57 14.02 -9.60
N SER A 313 14.60 13.24 -10.08
CA SER A 313 14.56 11.78 -9.87
C SER A 313 15.54 11.11 -10.86
N SER A 314 16.76 10.79 -10.41
CA SER A 314 17.75 10.05 -11.21
C SER A 314 17.95 8.62 -10.72
N TYR A 315 18.03 7.67 -11.65
CA TYR A 315 18.39 6.27 -11.36
C TYR A 315 19.84 6.20 -10.83
N PRO A 316 20.19 5.37 -9.84
CA PRO A 316 19.36 4.38 -9.11
C PRO A 316 18.68 4.95 -7.86
N ASN A 317 18.75 6.26 -7.62
CA ASN A 317 18.36 6.92 -6.39
C ASN A 317 17.00 7.59 -6.53
N PHE A 318 15.94 6.78 -6.47
CA PHE A 318 14.57 7.27 -6.47
C PHE A 318 14.32 8.19 -5.27
N CYS A 319 13.73 9.36 -5.51
CA CYS A 319 13.34 10.34 -4.50
C CYS A 319 14.48 11.02 -3.70
N LYS A 320 15.74 11.04 -4.18
CA LYS A 320 16.80 11.79 -3.49
C LYS A 320 16.84 13.25 -3.87
N SER A 321 16.95 14.10 -2.86
CA SER A 321 17.11 15.55 -3.00
C SER A 321 18.59 15.96 -3.00
N PHE A 322 18.96 16.90 -3.87
CA PHE A 322 20.31 17.48 -3.92
C PHE A 322 20.67 18.25 -2.64
N CYS A 323 19.68 18.66 -1.85
CA CYS A 323 19.88 19.48 -0.64
C CYS A 323 19.64 18.71 0.65
N GLY A 324 19.65 17.38 0.55
CA GLY A 324 19.36 16.45 1.64
C GLY A 324 17.89 16.07 1.70
N ASP A 325 17.61 14.93 2.31
CA ASP A 325 16.26 14.38 2.40
C ASP A 325 15.58 14.80 3.73
N PRO A 326 14.44 15.51 3.71
CA PRO A 326 13.67 16.00 2.55
C PRO A 326 14.15 17.37 2.00
N PRO A 327 13.81 17.73 0.74
CA PRO A 327 14.18 18.99 0.05
C PRO A 327 13.46 20.26 0.60
N ALA A 328 13.24 20.34 1.91
CA ALA A 328 12.54 21.44 2.55
C ALA A 328 13.51 22.43 3.20
N LEU A 329 13.27 23.74 3.01
CA LEU A 329 13.99 24.83 3.70
C LEU A 329 13.97 24.69 5.23
N SER A 330 12.91 24.09 5.74
CA SER A 330 12.64 23.92 7.16
C SER A 330 11.99 22.57 7.42
N PRO A 331 12.28 21.92 8.57
CA PRO A 331 11.58 20.69 8.98
C PRO A 331 10.09 20.91 9.24
N ASN A 332 9.65 22.16 9.43
CA ASN A 332 8.24 22.49 9.65
C ASN A 332 7.56 22.88 8.34
N PRO A 333 6.42 22.27 8.01
CA PRO A 333 5.64 22.64 6.83
C PRO A 333 4.97 24.00 7.03
N VAL A 334 4.77 24.73 5.93
CA VAL A 334 4.00 25.99 5.88
C VAL A 334 2.52 25.70 6.09
N TYR A 335 2.05 24.57 5.56
CA TYR A 335 0.68 24.10 5.72
C TYR A 335 0.66 22.60 5.99
N TRP A 336 -0.26 22.17 6.87
CA TRP A 336 -0.52 20.75 7.04
C TRP A 336 -1.99 20.48 7.36
N GLN A 337 -2.49 19.36 6.84
CA GLN A 337 -3.83 18.85 7.11
C GLN A 337 -3.76 17.35 7.34
N ILE A 338 -4.41 16.86 8.38
CA ILE A 338 -4.53 15.42 8.66
C ILE A 338 -6.01 15.06 8.68
N VAL A 339 -6.36 13.98 7.97
CA VAL A 339 -7.69 13.39 7.92
C VAL A 339 -7.57 11.93 8.30
N ASP A 340 -8.42 11.48 9.22
CA ASP A 340 -8.44 10.10 9.75
C ASP A 340 -9.75 9.38 9.35
N PRO A 341 -9.97 9.08 8.06
CA PRO A 341 -11.19 8.42 7.61
C PRO A 341 -11.18 6.95 8.02
N ALA A 342 -12.35 6.33 8.13
CA ALA A 342 -12.41 4.88 8.30
C ALA A 342 -11.86 4.18 7.04
N LEU A 343 -11.03 3.15 7.23
CA LEU A 343 -10.55 2.34 6.11
C LEU A 343 -11.74 1.58 5.49
N GLY A 344 -11.91 1.71 4.17
CA GLY A 344 -13.05 1.19 3.43
C GLY A 344 -13.74 2.29 2.62
N PRO A 345 -15.10 2.39 2.61
CA PRO A 345 -15.81 3.31 1.72
C PRO A 345 -15.42 4.78 1.87
N GLU A 346 -15.14 5.26 3.10
CA GLU A 346 -14.75 6.64 3.34
C GLU A 346 -13.35 6.93 2.79
N SER A 347 -12.38 6.05 3.05
CA SER A 347 -11.04 6.19 2.48
C SER A 347 -11.04 6.04 0.95
N GLU A 348 -11.84 5.12 0.39
CA GLU A 348 -11.95 4.95 -1.07
C GLU A 348 -12.53 6.20 -1.73
N ALA A 349 -13.53 6.85 -1.13
CA ALA A 349 -14.07 8.11 -1.63
C ALA A 349 -13.01 9.22 -1.69
N LEU A 350 -12.09 9.30 -0.70
CA LEU A 350 -10.98 10.26 -0.72
C LEU A 350 -9.97 9.96 -1.82
N PHE A 351 -9.73 8.68 -2.11
CA PHE A 351 -8.86 8.27 -3.19
C PHE A 351 -9.47 8.55 -4.57
N ASP A 352 -10.78 8.36 -4.70
CA ASP A 352 -11.50 8.63 -5.94
C ASP A 352 -11.64 10.14 -6.18
N GLU A 353 -11.86 10.94 -5.13
CA GLU A 353 -11.84 12.42 -5.21
C GLU A 353 -10.50 12.92 -5.76
N LEU A 354 -9.40 12.39 -5.25
CA LEU A 354 -8.07 12.78 -5.70
C LEU A 354 -7.83 12.48 -7.19
N LEU A 355 -8.26 11.32 -7.66
CA LEU A 355 -8.06 10.94 -9.06
C LEU A 355 -8.89 11.81 -10.01
N LEU A 356 -10.03 12.37 -9.56
CA LEU A 356 -10.77 13.43 -10.29
C LEU A 356 -10.01 14.76 -10.34
N GLU A 357 -9.18 15.07 -9.34
CA GLU A 357 -8.30 16.24 -9.40
C GLU A 357 -7.20 16.05 -10.47
N LEU A 358 -6.67 14.83 -10.57
CA LEU A 358 -5.66 14.47 -11.57
C LEU A 358 -6.18 14.44 -13.02
N GLU A 359 -7.50 14.27 -13.23
CA GLU A 359 -8.13 14.38 -14.56
C GLU A 359 -8.10 15.80 -15.14
N LYS A 360 -7.84 16.82 -14.32
CA LYS A 360 -7.80 18.22 -14.78
C LYS A 360 -6.54 18.56 -15.60
N PHE A 361 -5.54 17.68 -15.56
CA PHE A 361 -4.23 17.85 -16.21
C PHE A 361 -4.19 17.23 -17.62
N ASP A 362 -3.24 17.67 -18.46
CA ASP A 362 -3.19 17.33 -19.89
C ASP A 362 -3.11 15.81 -20.12
N PRO A 363 -4.03 15.19 -20.91
CA PRO A 363 -4.11 13.74 -21.13
C PRO A 363 -2.84 13.08 -21.71
N THR A 364 -1.89 13.85 -22.23
CA THR A 364 -0.56 13.38 -22.68
C THR A 364 0.43 13.19 -21.53
N GLU A 365 0.15 13.74 -20.35
CA GLU A 365 0.97 13.60 -19.16
C GLU A 365 0.67 12.29 -18.42
N ILE A 366 1.72 11.56 -18.04
CA ILE A 366 1.62 10.27 -17.38
C ILE A 366 1.48 10.50 -15.87
N VAL A 367 0.40 9.99 -15.25
CA VAL A 367 0.25 9.96 -13.79
C VAL A 367 1.22 8.92 -13.22
N MET A 368 2.45 9.36 -12.96
CA MET A 368 3.51 8.63 -12.26
C MET A 368 3.95 7.35 -12.93
N GLY A 369 4.70 7.62 -13.99
CA GLY A 369 5.76 6.82 -14.58
C GLY A 369 6.75 7.70 -15.35
N ARG A 370 7.04 8.96 -14.92
CA ARG A 370 8.30 9.63 -15.28
C ARG A 370 9.30 9.37 -14.14
N CYS A 371 9.91 8.19 -14.05
CA CYS A 371 11.11 7.86 -14.82
C CYS A 371 10.78 6.94 -16.02
N LEU A 372 10.13 7.49 -17.05
CA LEU A 372 10.68 7.27 -18.35
C LEU A 372 12.05 7.90 -18.23
N VAL A 373 13.03 7.12 -18.61
CA VAL A 373 14.33 7.59 -19.03
C VAL A 373 14.04 8.68 -20.07
N HIS A 374 13.78 9.92 -19.63
CA HIS A 374 14.30 11.06 -20.34
C HIS A 374 15.78 10.76 -20.33
N HIS A 375 16.28 10.50 -21.53
CA HIS A 375 17.70 10.33 -21.73
C HIS A 375 18.35 11.54 -21.02
N LEU A 376 19.39 11.33 -20.19
CA LEU A 376 19.82 12.30 -19.18
C LEU A 376 19.97 13.74 -19.73
N CYS A 377 20.21 13.82 -21.03
CA CYS A 377 20.30 14.98 -21.88
C CYS A 377 19.00 15.74 -22.19
N ASP A 378 17.78 15.28 -21.91
CA ASP A 378 16.54 15.99 -22.28
C ASP A 378 16.22 17.08 -21.23
N MET A 379 16.58 18.32 -21.58
CA MET A 379 16.66 19.49 -20.72
C MET A 379 15.51 20.47 -20.93
N ASP A 380 14.84 20.43 -22.08
CA ASP A 380 13.62 21.20 -22.36
C ASP A 380 12.31 20.42 -22.16
N LEU A 381 12.43 19.12 -21.83
CA LEU A 381 11.38 18.19 -21.42
C LEU A 381 10.41 17.79 -22.52
N ASP A 382 10.81 17.95 -23.79
CA ASP A 382 9.98 17.63 -24.95
C ASP A 382 9.93 16.13 -25.30
N GLY A 383 10.83 15.32 -24.72
CA GLY A 383 10.84 13.87 -24.83
C GLY A 383 11.99 13.31 -25.68
N ASP A 384 12.77 14.16 -26.34
CA ASP A 384 13.92 13.79 -27.16
C ASP A 384 15.21 14.38 -26.55
N CYS A 385 16.38 13.87 -26.95
CA CYS A 385 17.65 14.55 -26.66
C CYS A 385 18.15 15.16 -27.95
N ASP A 386 18.11 16.48 -28.06
CA ASP A 386 18.43 17.16 -29.29
C ASP A 386 19.37 18.36 -29.07
N LEU A 387 19.58 19.16 -30.13
CA LEU A 387 20.41 20.36 -30.03
C LEU A 387 19.83 21.43 -29.11
N MET A 388 18.51 21.49 -28.93
CA MET A 388 17.87 22.45 -28.02
C MET A 388 18.31 22.17 -26.59
N ASP A 389 18.37 20.89 -26.22
CA ASP A 389 18.83 20.49 -24.91
C ASP A 389 20.32 20.75 -24.68
N TYR A 390 21.13 20.44 -25.69
CA TYR A 390 22.57 20.73 -25.66
C TYR A 390 22.80 22.21 -25.41
N HIS A 391 22.05 23.09 -26.10
CA HIS A 391 22.16 24.53 -25.92
C HIS A 391 21.72 25.00 -24.53
N ILE A 392 20.80 24.32 -23.87
CA ILE A 392 20.41 24.65 -22.49
C ILE A 392 21.57 24.44 -21.53
N VAL A 393 22.29 23.32 -21.67
CA VAL A 393 23.47 23.03 -20.84
C VAL A 393 24.63 23.94 -21.24
N GLU A 394 24.91 24.09 -22.54
CA GLU A 394 26.00 24.93 -23.06
C GLU A 394 25.87 26.38 -22.60
N ASN A 395 24.67 26.94 -22.62
CA ASN A 395 24.42 28.31 -22.15
C ASN A 395 24.53 28.45 -20.62
N ALA A 396 24.41 27.35 -19.89
CA ALA A 396 24.57 27.31 -18.44
C ALA A 396 26.02 27.05 -18.00
N ILE A 397 26.91 26.61 -18.89
CA ILE A 397 28.33 26.36 -18.56
C ILE A 397 28.99 27.62 -17.99
N GLY A 398 29.67 27.44 -16.86
CA GLY A 398 30.35 28.49 -16.13
C GLY A 398 29.47 29.19 -15.09
N MET A 399 28.20 28.85 -15.00
CA MET A 399 27.30 29.32 -13.95
C MET A 399 27.44 28.44 -12.70
N CYS A 400 27.47 29.06 -11.52
CA CYS A 400 27.53 28.35 -10.25
C CYS A 400 26.35 28.67 -9.34
N LEU A 401 26.13 27.81 -8.35
CA LEU A 401 25.10 27.97 -7.33
C LEU A 401 25.13 29.39 -6.72
N ASN A 402 23.97 30.06 -6.69
CA ASN A 402 23.74 31.47 -6.31
C ASN A 402 23.97 32.53 -7.41
N GLU A 403 24.17 32.12 -8.66
CA GLU A 403 24.11 33.03 -9.82
C GLU A 403 22.71 32.98 -10.47
N ASP A 404 22.22 34.13 -10.95
CA ASP A 404 20.85 34.28 -11.46
C ASP A 404 20.52 33.40 -12.68
N SER A 405 21.55 32.87 -13.36
CA SER A 405 21.43 32.02 -14.55
C SER A 405 21.91 30.59 -14.33
N TYR A 406 22.13 30.17 -13.09
CA TYR A 406 22.48 28.80 -12.78
C TYR A 406 21.31 27.86 -13.10
N ASN A 407 21.57 26.90 -13.99
CA ASN A 407 20.61 25.87 -14.35
C ASN A 407 20.91 24.60 -13.54
N LEU A 408 20.04 24.31 -12.58
CA LEU A 408 20.17 23.15 -11.69
C LEU A 408 20.12 21.81 -12.45
N LEU A 409 19.38 21.74 -13.56
CA LEU A 409 19.31 20.51 -14.36
C LEU A 409 20.62 20.23 -15.11
N ALA A 410 21.45 21.26 -15.32
CA ALA A 410 22.68 21.19 -16.09
C ALA A 410 23.91 20.83 -15.21
N ASP A 411 23.81 20.91 -13.88
CA ASP A 411 24.84 20.51 -12.90
C ASP A 411 24.58 19.06 -12.48
N ILE A 412 24.89 18.13 -13.37
CA ILE A 412 24.50 16.71 -13.24
C ILE A 412 25.38 15.96 -12.24
N ASP A 413 26.62 16.40 -12.01
CA ASP A 413 27.49 15.82 -11.00
C ASP A 413 27.29 16.43 -9.60
N GLY A 414 26.56 17.55 -9.53
CA GLY A 414 26.09 18.16 -8.30
C GLY A 414 27.22 18.83 -7.50
N ASP A 415 28.29 19.27 -8.15
CA ASP A 415 29.41 19.94 -7.51
C ASP A 415 29.16 21.43 -7.22
N GLY A 416 28.02 21.95 -7.69
CA GLY A 416 27.57 23.32 -7.47
C GLY A 416 27.95 24.29 -8.59
N CYS A 417 28.49 23.79 -9.70
CA CYS A 417 28.79 24.55 -10.90
C CYS A 417 28.49 23.75 -12.16
N VAL A 418 27.88 24.38 -13.16
CA VAL A 418 27.72 23.75 -14.48
C VAL A 418 29.05 23.84 -15.23
N THR A 419 29.65 22.71 -15.54
CA THR A 419 30.96 22.61 -16.19
C THR A 419 30.91 21.78 -17.48
N GLU A 420 32.01 21.75 -18.22
CA GLU A 420 32.17 20.82 -19.36
C GLU A 420 32.11 19.35 -18.93
N SER A 421 32.35 19.04 -17.65
CA SER A 421 32.19 17.69 -17.10
C SER A 421 30.72 17.28 -17.15
N ASP A 422 29.82 18.20 -16.81
CA ASP A 422 28.39 17.97 -16.81
C ASP A 422 27.85 17.80 -18.22
N LEU A 423 28.27 18.68 -19.14
CA LEU A 423 27.95 18.55 -20.56
C LEU A 423 28.35 17.18 -21.11
N LYS A 424 29.51 16.67 -20.73
CA LYS A 424 30.02 15.36 -21.18
C LYS A 424 29.29 14.17 -20.55
N LEU A 425 28.75 14.36 -19.34
CA LEU A 425 27.94 13.35 -18.66
C LEU A 425 26.53 13.28 -19.26
N LEU A 426 25.97 14.43 -19.65
CA LEU A 426 24.66 14.55 -20.28
C LEU A 426 24.69 14.13 -21.76
N PHE A 427 25.68 14.62 -22.51
CA PHE A 427 25.93 14.36 -23.93
C PHE A 427 27.28 13.66 -24.13
N PRO A 428 27.38 12.36 -23.78
CA PRO A 428 28.58 11.61 -24.08
C PRO A 428 28.74 11.55 -25.59
N THR A 429 29.86 12.06 -26.11
CA THR A 429 30.19 11.94 -27.54
C THR A 429 30.03 10.49 -27.99
N ILE A 430 28.99 10.20 -28.77
CA ILE A 430 28.69 8.85 -29.22
C ILE A 430 29.55 8.58 -30.46
N PRO A 431 30.46 7.60 -30.44
CA PRO A 431 31.27 7.32 -31.61
C PRO A 431 30.40 6.85 -32.79
N GLY A 432 30.24 7.71 -33.80
CA GLY A 432 29.39 7.45 -34.97
C GLY A 432 28.21 8.40 -35.13
N ASP A 433 27.98 9.29 -34.16
CA ASP A 433 27.10 10.46 -34.27
C ASP A 433 27.85 11.57 -35.02
N LEU A 434 27.47 11.80 -36.27
CA LEU A 434 28.17 12.64 -37.25
C LEU A 434 27.43 13.95 -37.54
N ASP A 435 26.12 14.05 -37.27
CA ASP A 435 25.40 15.34 -37.25
C ASP A 435 25.29 15.96 -35.85
N GLY A 436 25.64 15.24 -34.79
CA GLY A 436 25.71 15.74 -33.43
C GLY A 436 24.33 15.83 -32.77
N ASP A 437 23.37 15.02 -33.22
CA ASP A 437 22.01 15.00 -32.71
C ASP A 437 21.83 14.07 -31.49
N GLY A 438 22.92 13.47 -31.00
CA GLY A 438 22.92 12.65 -29.80
C GLY A 438 22.46 11.22 -30.04
N ASP A 439 22.27 10.79 -31.29
CA ASP A 439 21.98 9.41 -31.63
C ASP A 439 22.82 8.88 -32.81
N ILE A 440 22.58 7.64 -33.26
CA ILE A 440 23.28 7.08 -34.42
C ILE A 440 22.21 6.49 -35.33
N ASP A 441 21.98 7.14 -36.47
CA ASP A 441 20.91 6.80 -37.37
C ASP A 441 21.31 6.83 -38.87
N ARG A 442 20.31 6.99 -39.75
CA ARG A 442 20.53 7.00 -41.19
C ARG A 442 21.07 8.33 -41.70
N ASN A 443 20.88 9.43 -40.98
CA ASN A 443 21.41 10.75 -41.29
C ASN A 443 22.93 10.74 -41.13
N ASP A 444 23.45 10.18 -40.03
CA ASP A 444 24.88 9.93 -39.85
C ASP A 444 25.48 9.08 -40.97
N LEU A 445 24.77 8.01 -41.31
CA LEU A 445 25.19 7.14 -42.41
C LEU A 445 25.25 7.91 -43.73
N ASN A 446 24.32 8.83 -43.99
CA ASN A 446 24.33 9.64 -45.21
C ASN A 446 25.51 10.62 -45.20
N ILE A 447 25.83 11.21 -44.05
CA ILE A 447 27.00 12.10 -43.87
C ILE A 447 28.28 11.33 -44.17
N LEU A 448 28.48 10.17 -43.54
CA LEU A 448 29.64 9.29 -43.78
C LEU A 448 29.76 8.93 -45.27
N LEU A 449 28.63 8.61 -45.93
CA LEU A 449 28.62 8.26 -47.35
C LEU A 449 29.03 9.42 -48.27
N THR A 450 28.90 10.68 -47.85
CA THR A 450 29.40 11.83 -48.63
C THR A 450 30.93 11.90 -48.68
N TYR A 451 31.60 11.41 -47.63
CA TYR A 451 33.07 11.37 -47.53
C TYR A 451 33.68 10.04 -48.01
N ARG A 452 32.87 9.16 -48.60
CA ARG A 452 33.32 7.83 -49.04
C ARG A 452 34.46 7.92 -50.08
N ASN A 453 35.47 7.08 -49.89
CA ASN A 453 36.72 7.01 -50.65
C ASN A 453 37.61 8.26 -50.53
N GLN A 454 37.40 9.07 -49.49
CA GLN A 454 38.29 10.16 -49.13
C GLN A 454 39.24 9.70 -48.00
N PRO A 455 40.43 10.30 -47.87
CA PRO A 455 41.29 10.04 -46.72
C PRO A 455 40.60 10.52 -45.43
N ALA A 456 40.88 9.86 -44.31
CA ALA A 456 40.35 10.25 -42.99
C ALA A 456 40.70 11.69 -42.59
N SER A 457 41.67 12.33 -43.25
CA SER A 457 41.97 13.76 -43.04
C SER A 457 40.83 14.70 -43.44
N GLU A 458 39.91 14.29 -44.31
CA GLU A 458 38.76 15.11 -44.73
C GLU A 458 37.59 15.06 -43.74
N CYS A 459 37.46 13.95 -43.01
CA CYS A 459 36.52 13.78 -41.89
C CYS A 459 37.11 12.75 -40.92
N PRO A 460 37.93 13.18 -39.93
CA PRO A 460 38.56 12.28 -38.96
C PRO A 460 37.54 11.44 -38.17
N GLU A 461 36.37 12.00 -37.93
CA GLU A 461 35.25 11.40 -37.20
C GLU A 461 34.54 10.30 -38.02
N CYS A 462 34.67 10.34 -39.36
CA CYS A 462 34.07 9.37 -40.28
C CYS A 462 34.88 8.07 -40.45
N ASP A 463 36.12 8.02 -39.93
CA ASP A 463 37.00 6.84 -39.92
C ASP A 463 36.68 5.96 -38.69
N ILE A 464 35.53 5.29 -38.74
CA ILE A 464 34.98 4.55 -37.62
C ILE A 464 35.85 3.34 -37.27
N ASP A 465 36.56 2.74 -38.24
CA ASP A 465 37.44 1.60 -38.00
C ASP A 465 38.93 1.93 -37.78
N GLY A 466 39.34 3.16 -38.08
CA GLY A 466 40.65 3.72 -37.75
C GLY A 466 41.77 3.31 -38.72
N ASP A 467 41.43 2.94 -39.95
CA ASP A 467 42.38 2.50 -40.97
C ASP A 467 42.96 3.64 -41.84
N GLY A 468 42.46 4.86 -41.63
CA GLY A 468 42.91 6.09 -42.29
C GLY A 468 42.19 6.39 -43.62
N ILE A 469 41.22 5.57 -44.04
CA ILE A 469 40.45 5.77 -45.28
C ILE A 469 38.95 5.56 -45.00
N ILE A 470 38.11 6.49 -45.42
CA ILE A 470 36.66 6.37 -45.23
C ILE A 470 36.08 5.42 -46.27
N THR A 471 35.68 4.22 -45.86
CA THR A 471 35.19 3.14 -46.73
C THR A 471 33.78 2.65 -46.36
N VAL A 472 33.32 1.61 -47.06
CA VAL A 472 32.06 0.92 -46.74
C VAL A 472 32.20 0.11 -45.44
N LEU A 473 33.42 -0.16 -44.97
CA LEU A 473 33.63 -0.84 -43.69
C LEU A 473 33.25 0.06 -42.52
N ASP A 474 33.58 1.35 -42.61
CA ASP A 474 33.14 2.38 -41.66
C ASP A 474 31.62 2.50 -41.63
N ALA A 475 30.99 2.59 -42.81
CA ALA A 475 29.54 2.60 -42.93
C ALA A 475 28.87 1.36 -42.30
N ARG A 476 29.46 0.17 -42.48
CA ARG A 476 28.96 -1.06 -41.87
C ARG A 476 29.15 -1.09 -40.36
N LYS A 477 30.23 -0.50 -39.86
CA LYS A 477 30.51 -0.40 -38.44
C LYS A 477 29.56 0.60 -37.78
N LEU A 478 29.30 1.73 -38.42
CA LEU A 478 28.30 2.72 -38.01
C LEU A 478 26.89 2.11 -37.93
N VAL A 479 26.49 1.31 -38.93
CA VAL A 479 25.20 0.60 -38.91
C VAL A 479 25.07 -0.40 -37.74
N LEU A 480 26.18 -0.91 -37.20
CA LEU A 480 26.17 -1.78 -36.01
C LEU A 480 26.09 -1.00 -34.70
N LEU A 481 26.33 0.32 -34.75
CA LEU A 481 26.29 1.23 -33.62
C LEU A 481 24.97 2.00 -33.55
N CYS A 482 24.05 1.82 -34.50
CA CYS A 482 22.79 2.57 -34.51
C CYS A 482 22.02 2.41 -33.20
N THR A 483 21.58 3.54 -32.67
CA THR A 483 20.84 3.66 -31.42
C THR A 483 19.38 3.22 -31.59
N ARG A 484 18.80 3.40 -32.79
CA ARG A 484 17.40 3.04 -33.12
C ARG A 484 17.26 1.67 -33.82
N PRO A 485 16.18 0.90 -33.55
CA PRO A 485 15.92 -0.35 -34.27
C PRO A 485 15.88 -0.15 -35.78
N ARG A 486 16.71 -0.91 -36.50
CA ARG A 486 16.88 -0.83 -37.97
C ARG A 486 17.52 0.47 -38.47
N CYS A 487 18.18 1.25 -37.62
CA CYS A 487 18.78 2.53 -38.00
C CYS A 487 17.73 3.44 -38.68
N ALA A 488 16.53 3.49 -38.07
CA ALA A 488 15.48 4.41 -38.47
C ALA A 488 15.95 5.83 -38.15
N THR A 489 15.57 6.80 -38.98
CA THR A 489 15.76 8.21 -38.63
C THR A 489 14.82 8.60 -37.49
N GLU A 490 15.08 9.73 -36.86
CA GLU A 490 14.03 10.55 -36.24
C GLU A 490 12.74 10.65 -37.07
#